data_AF-A0AAW5ADL8-F1
#
_entry.id   AF-A0AAW5ADL8-F1
#
_cell.length_a   1.000
_cell.length_b   1.000
_cell.length_c   1.000
_cell.angle_alpha   90.00
_cell.angle_beta   90.00
_cell.angle_gamma   90.00
#
_symmetry.space_group_name_H-M   'P 1'
#
loop_
_entity.id
_entity.type
_entity.pdbx_description
1 polymer ?
#
loop_
_entity_poly.entity_id
_entity_poly.type
_entity_poly.pdbx_seq_one_letter_code
_entity_poly.pdbx_strand_id
1 'polypeptide(L)'
;MNILDLDHSLTAQAPIARRLASGHATRLDLLDLGPKLRLWSTEKTWKRFAQRLAQRPRPTTARPEIFFVGSGDYHHLTPAFLAEVQEPISLIHFDNHPDWVRLAPRRHCGSWINQALKMPAIKRIVTLGPCSDDLHNPQLRGGNLGALKRGHLQLFPWQHAPSKVWGRVGDGAGHAQQENHLHWRNLAELDWGTFLEQMIASLPTEAVWITLDKDVLASEDAATNWDQGGMRLTHLLQALRALAASKRIIGIDVCGEFAQPAFSNAFKRWEAKSDQPPAERWSADDLLRNAATNEALINLFEELFP
;
A
#
# COMPACT_ATOMS: atom_id res chain seq x y z
N MET A 1 8.30 -16.50 1.07
CA MET A 1 7.73 -15.17 1.46
C MET A 1 8.28 -14.74 2.81
N ASN A 2 8.28 -13.45 3.12
CA ASN A 2 8.72 -12.88 4.39
C ASN A 2 7.54 -12.35 5.20
N ILE A 3 7.37 -12.81 6.44
CA ILE A 3 6.32 -12.35 7.36
C ILE A 3 6.96 -11.47 8.42
N LEU A 4 6.70 -10.16 8.36
CA LEU A 4 7.18 -9.21 9.36
C LEU A 4 6.19 -9.20 10.52
N ASP A 5 6.54 -9.88 11.61
CA ASP A 5 5.66 -9.96 12.77
C ASP A 5 5.86 -8.71 13.65
N LEU A 6 4.99 -7.73 13.44
CA LEU A 6 5.00 -6.43 14.13
C LEU A 6 3.90 -6.32 15.20
N ASP A 7 2.84 -7.10 15.08
CA ASP A 7 1.63 -6.98 15.90
C ASP A 7 0.81 -8.29 16.04
N HIS A 8 1.37 -9.43 15.64
CA HIS A 8 0.71 -10.75 15.62
C HIS A 8 -0.49 -10.92 14.69
N SER A 9 -0.94 -9.87 13.99
CA SER A 9 -2.15 -9.92 13.17
C SER A 9 -2.05 -10.95 12.04
N LEU A 10 -0.87 -11.10 11.44
CA LEU A 10 -0.60 -12.08 10.41
C LEU A 10 -0.34 -13.48 10.98
N THR A 11 0.51 -13.58 12.01
CA THR A 11 0.96 -14.88 12.52
C THR A 11 -0.14 -15.67 13.23
N ALA A 12 -1.21 -14.99 13.66
CA ALA A 12 -2.42 -15.61 14.17
C ALA A 12 -3.30 -16.27 13.09
N GLN A 13 -3.09 -15.97 11.80
CA GLN A 13 -3.94 -16.46 10.71
C GLN A 13 -3.48 -17.83 10.21
N ALA A 14 -4.42 -18.76 10.05
CA ALA A 14 -4.13 -20.13 9.63
C ALA A 14 -3.37 -20.25 8.29
N PRO A 15 -3.66 -19.46 7.23
CA PRO A 15 -2.89 -19.53 5.99
C PRO A 15 -1.40 -19.17 6.17
N ILE A 16 -1.12 -18.13 6.95
CA ILE A 16 0.25 -17.68 7.26
C ILE A 16 0.97 -18.71 8.14
N ALA A 17 0.31 -19.16 9.22
CA ALA A 17 0.87 -20.14 10.15
C ALA A 17 1.27 -21.44 9.45
N ARG A 18 0.46 -21.94 8.50
CA ARG A 18 0.78 -23.13 7.68
C ARG A 18 2.04 -22.93 6.83
N ARG A 19 2.22 -21.76 6.21
CA ARG A 19 3.44 -21.47 5.41
C ARG A 19 4.68 -21.30 6.28
N LEU A 20 4.54 -20.73 7.47
CA LEU A 20 5.63 -20.66 8.45
C LEU A 20 6.06 -22.06 8.92
N ALA A 21 5.10 -22.91 9.28
CA ALA A 21 5.37 -24.27 9.75
C ALA A 21 6.00 -25.18 8.68
N SER A 22 5.63 -24.98 7.41
CA SER A 22 6.17 -25.76 6.28
C SER A 22 7.47 -25.19 5.69
N GLY A 23 7.96 -24.04 6.16
CA GLY A 23 9.17 -23.40 5.65
C GLY A 23 9.00 -22.61 4.34
N HIS A 24 7.79 -22.52 3.78
CA HIS A 24 7.49 -21.69 2.60
C HIS A 24 7.48 -20.18 2.91
N ALA A 25 7.41 -19.82 4.20
CA ALA A 25 7.58 -18.46 4.68
C ALA A 25 8.59 -18.38 5.82
N THR A 26 9.30 -17.25 5.88
CA THR A 26 10.22 -16.90 6.98
C THR A 26 9.59 -15.82 7.84
N ARG A 27 9.58 -16.01 9.16
CA ARG A 27 9.16 -14.98 10.11
C ARG A 27 10.34 -14.10 10.49
N LEU A 28 10.17 -12.79 10.41
CA LEU A 28 11.05 -11.80 11.00
C LEU A 28 10.36 -11.23 12.24
N ASP A 29 10.87 -11.55 13.43
CA ASP A 29 10.31 -11.05 14.69
C ASP A 29 10.70 -9.58 14.92
N LEU A 30 9.70 -8.70 14.92
CA LEU A 30 9.83 -7.26 15.06
C LEU A 30 8.86 -6.70 16.12
N LEU A 31 8.35 -7.54 17.02
CA LEU A 31 7.30 -7.16 17.97
C LEU A 31 7.75 -6.05 18.94
N ASP A 32 9.04 -6.01 19.32
CA ASP A 32 9.60 -4.94 20.15
C ASP A 32 9.69 -3.58 19.43
N LEU A 33 9.63 -3.59 18.10
CA LEU A 33 9.61 -2.41 17.24
C LEU A 33 8.19 -2.01 16.81
N GLY A 34 7.25 -2.95 16.70
CA GLY A 34 5.87 -2.71 16.25
C GLY A 34 5.24 -1.45 16.83
N PRO A 35 5.04 -1.36 18.16
CA PRO A 35 4.42 -0.17 18.77
C PRO A 35 5.15 1.16 18.49
N LYS A 36 6.46 1.10 18.21
CA LYS A 36 7.31 2.26 17.90
C LYS A 36 7.31 2.61 16.42
N LEU A 37 6.98 1.67 15.55
CA LEU A 37 6.87 1.85 14.09
C LEU A 37 5.43 2.19 13.67
N ARG A 38 4.41 1.87 14.47
CA ARG A 38 3.00 2.07 14.12
C ARG A 38 2.66 3.54 13.84
N LEU A 39 1.95 3.83 12.74
CA LEU A 39 1.64 5.16 12.18
C LEU A 39 2.87 5.91 11.68
N TRP A 40 3.87 6.09 12.55
CA TRP A 40 5.10 6.76 12.22
C TRP A 40 6.30 6.27 13.03
N SER A 41 7.50 6.59 12.58
CA SER A 41 8.75 6.19 13.22
C SER A 41 9.71 7.34 13.43
N THR A 42 10.46 7.29 14.52
CA THR A 42 11.69 8.09 14.66
C THR A 42 12.79 7.54 13.75
N GLU A 43 13.79 8.35 13.42
CA GLU A 43 14.95 7.89 12.64
C GLU A 43 15.75 6.79 13.36
N LYS A 44 15.84 6.83 14.70
CA LYS A 44 16.50 5.80 15.50
C LYS A 44 15.80 4.44 15.39
N THR A 45 14.47 4.43 15.54
CA THR A 45 13.68 3.20 15.40
C THR A 45 13.74 2.68 13.95
N TRP A 46 13.66 3.58 12.97
CA TRP A 46 13.77 3.25 11.55
C TRP A 46 15.09 2.57 11.22
N LYS A 47 16.23 3.11 11.69
CA LYS A 47 17.54 2.51 11.47
C LYS A 47 17.64 1.10 12.07
N ARG A 48 17.09 0.89 13.27
CA ARG A 48 17.02 -0.45 13.88
C ARG A 48 16.19 -1.42 13.06
N PHE A 49 15.05 -0.96 12.54
CA PHE A 49 14.22 -1.76 11.64
C PHE A 49 14.99 -2.13 10.37
N ALA A 50 15.58 -1.15 9.68
CA ALA A 50 16.35 -1.38 8.47
C ALA A 50 17.54 -2.34 8.68
N GLN A 51 18.23 -2.24 9.82
CA GLN A 51 19.30 -3.17 10.19
C GLN A 51 18.80 -4.62 10.33
N ARG A 52 17.66 -4.84 10.98
CA ARG A 52 17.07 -6.19 11.10
C ARG A 52 16.54 -6.70 9.76
N LEU A 53 15.91 -5.83 8.97
CA LEU A 53 15.45 -6.15 7.63
C LEU A 53 16.61 -6.61 6.73
N ALA A 54 17.78 -5.98 6.85
CA ALA A 54 18.97 -6.34 6.07
C ALA A 54 19.56 -7.72 6.44
N GLN A 55 19.26 -8.23 7.64
CA GLN A 55 19.71 -9.54 8.13
C GLN A 55 18.82 -10.70 7.68
N ARG A 56 17.69 -10.42 7.02
CA ARG A 56 16.79 -11.46 6.51
C ARG A 56 17.51 -12.35 5.48
N PRO A 57 17.15 -13.64 5.37
CA PRO A 57 17.57 -14.47 4.25
C PRO A 57 17.13 -13.84 2.93
N ARG A 58 18.06 -13.66 1.98
CA ARG A 58 17.75 -13.15 0.65
C ARG A 58 17.49 -14.32 -0.31
N PRO A 59 16.55 -14.19 -1.26
CA PRO A 59 16.42 -15.18 -2.31
C PRO A 59 17.71 -15.29 -3.11
N THR A 60 18.13 -16.51 -3.43
CA THR A 60 19.20 -16.77 -4.40
C THR A 60 18.67 -16.81 -5.83
N THR A 61 17.35 -16.73 -6.00
CA THR A 61 16.63 -16.83 -7.27
C THR A 61 16.20 -15.47 -7.79
N ALA A 62 15.90 -15.39 -9.09
CA ALA A 62 15.35 -14.19 -9.73
C ALA A 62 13.87 -13.89 -9.36
N ARG A 63 13.35 -14.49 -8.28
CA ARG A 63 11.95 -14.32 -7.85
C ARG A 63 11.76 -13.00 -7.11
N PRO A 64 10.57 -12.38 -7.20
CA PRO A 64 10.27 -11.20 -6.39
C PRO A 64 10.34 -11.54 -4.90
N GLU A 65 10.88 -10.61 -4.11
CA GLU A 65 10.71 -10.67 -2.66
C GLU A 65 9.30 -10.24 -2.28
N ILE A 66 8.61 -11.08 -1.50
CA ILE A 66 7.24 -10.82 -1.06
C ILE A 66 7.24 -10.63 0.45
N PHE A 67 6.72 -9.50 0.90
CA PHE A 67 6.61 -9.10 2.29
C PHE A 67 5.13 -9.02 2.69
N PHE A 68 4.76 -9.68 3.77
CA PHE A 68 3.53 -9.40 4.48
C PHE A 68 3.88 -8.60 5.74
N VAL A 69 3.22 -7.47 5.89
CA VAL A 69 3.34 -6.49 6.94
C VAL A 69 1.96 -6.40 7.60
N GLY A 70 1.87 -6.24 8.92
CA GLY A 70 0.59 -6.33 9.65
C GLY A 70 -0.39 -5.20 9.32
N SER A 71 -0.73 -4.38 10.31
CA SER A 71 -1.59 -3.22 10.11
C SER A 71 -1.12 -2.26 8.99
N GLY A 72 -2.06 -1.60 8.31
CA GLY A 72 -1.79 -0.51 7.35
C GLY A 72 -0.99 0.67 7.96
N ASP A 73 -0.99 0.77 9.29
CA ASP A 73 -0.14 1.69 10.05
C ASP A 73 1.37 1.54 9.78
N TYR A 74 1.78 0.44 9.16
CA TYR A 74 3.16 0.12 8.80
C TYR A 74 3.47 0.32 7.32
N HIS A 75 2.55 0.85 6.51
CA HIS A 75 2.77 1.02 5.07
C HIS A 75 3.97 1.94 4.76
N HIS A 76 4.28 2.88 5.68
CA HIS A 76 5.50 3.70 5.59
C HIS A 76 6.82 2.94 5.68
N LEU A 77 6.80 1.63 5.92
CA LEU A 77 7.97 0.75 5.83
C LEU A 77 8.36 0.43 4.38
N THR A 78 7.48 0.63 3.39
CA THR A 78 7.73 0.34 1.97
C THR A 78 9.02 0.97 1.42
N PRO A 79 9.36 2.24 1.72
CA PRO A 79 10.66 2.81 1.36
C PRO A 79 11.90 2.05 1.87
N ALA A 80 11.79 1.23 2.92
CA ALA A 80 12.89 0.36 3.36
C ALA A 80 13.08 -0.83 2.42
N PHE A 81 11.99 -1.44 1.94
CA PHE A 81 12.05 -2.54 0.98
C PHE A 81 12.60 -2.07 -0.36
N LEU A 82 12.22 -0.86 -0.77
CA LEU A 82 12.68 -0.21 -1.99
C LEU A 82 14.15 0.26 -1.93
N ALA A 83 14.75 0.37 -0.73
CA ALA A 83 16.06 0.99 -0.56
C ALA A 83 17.20 0.23 -1.24
N GLU A 84 17.01 -1.07 -1.49
CA GLU A 84 18.00 -1.96 -2.12
C GLU A 84 17.80 -2.08 -3.64
N VAL A 85 16.76 -1.46 -4.20
CA VAL A 85 16.46 -1.48 -5.64
C VAL A 85 17.50 -0.62 -6.39
N GLN A 86 18.25 -1.26 -7.28
CA GLN A 86 19.35 -0.62 -8.02
C GLN A 86 18.99 -0.26 -9.47
N GLU A 87 17.77 -0.57 -9.91
CA GLU A 87 17.30 -0.32 -11.28
C GLU A 87 16.07 0.62 -11.32
N PRO A 88 15.83 1.32 -12.44
CA PRO A 88 14.61 2.08 -12.66
C PRO A 88 13.35 1.22 -12.57
N ILE A 89 12.39 1.61 -11.74
CA ILE A 89 11.12 0.90 -11.56
C ILE A 89 9.92 1.83 -11.58
N SER A 90 8.76 1.23 -11.81
CA SER A 90 7.45 1.82 -11.54
C SER A 90 6.88 1.17 -10.29
N LEU A 91 6.28 1.97 -9.42
CA LEU A 91 5.63 1.50 -8.20
C LEU A 91 4.12 1.51 -8.43
N ILE A 92 3.48 0.35 -8.31
CA ILE A 92 2.03 0.21 -8.33
C ILE A 92 1.54 0.16 -6.89
N HIS A 93 0.73 1.14 -6.52
CA HIS A 93 0.24 1.37 -5.17
C HIS A 93 -1.26 1.11 -5.12
N PHE A 94 -1.68 0.03 -4.48
CA PHE A 94 -3.08 -0.25 -4.21
C PHE A 94 -3.40 0.17 -2.77
N ASP A 95 -4.26 1.18 -2.62
CA ASP A 95 -4.56 1.79 -1.33
C ASP A 95 -5.85 2.64 -1.43
N ASN A 96 -6.66 2.65 -0.37
CA ASN A 96 -7.78 3.59 -0.25
C ASN A 96 -7.31 5.04 0.00
N HIS A 97 -6.11 5.20 0.54
CA HIS A 97 -5.46 6.44 0.85
C HIS A 97 -4.37 6.78 -0.18
N PRO A 98 -4.21 8.06 -0.55
CA PRO A 98 -3.16 8.46 -1.47
C PRO A 98 -1.77 8.55 -0.81
N ASP A 99 -1.68 8.51 0.53
CA ASP A 99 -0.43 8.56 1.33
C ASP A 99 0.55 9.68 0.96
N TRP A 100 0.00 10.77 0.44
CA TRP A 100 0.72 11.84 -0.23
C TRP A 100 0.89 13.11 0.62
N VAL A 101 0.54 13.08 1.91
CA VAL A 101 0.57 14.26 2.78
C VAL A 101 2.01 14.78 2.90
N ARG A 102 2.26 16.03 2.50
CA ARG A 102 3.61 16.60 2.45
C ARG A 102 4.16 17.07 3.79
N LEU A 103 3.28 17.44 4.72
CA LEU A 103 3.66 18.09 5.98
C LEU A 103 3.77 17.11 7.17
N ALA A 104 3.47 15.83 6.96
CA ALA A 104 3.64 14.83 8.01
C ALA A 104 5.12 14.50 8.24
N PRO A 105 5.46 13.86 9.37
CA PRO A 105 6.81 13.36 9.63
C PRO A 105 7.34 12.50 8.47
N ARG A 106 8.67 12.46 8.32
CA ARG A 106 9.35 11.76 7.22
C ARG A 106 8.94 10.27 7.10
N ARG A 107 8.70 9.60 8.22
CA ARG A 107 8.38 8.17 8.33
C ARG A 107 6.98 8.06 8.91
N HIS A 108 5.96 8.33 8.10
CA HIS A 108 4.56 8.36 8.51
C HIS A 108 3.72 7.68 7.43
N CYS A 109 2.70 6.90 7.80
CA CYS A 109 1.81 6.20 6.86
C CYS A 109 1.23 7.17 5.83
N GLY A 110 0.48 8.19 6.26
CA GLY A 110 -0.07 9.20 5.33
C GLY A 110 0.92 10.03 4.48
N SER A 111 2.25 9.88 4.58
CA SER A 111 3.22 10.70 3.83
C SER A 111 4.28 9.93 3.04
N TRP A 112 4.32 8.59 3.14
CA TRP A 112 5.49 7.83 2.71
C TRP A 112 5.71 7.87 1.20
N ILE A 113 4.66 8.08 0.40
CA ILE A 113 4.74 8.26 -1.05
C ILE A 113 5.69 9.40 -1.42
N ASN A 114 5.76 10.45 -0.61
CA ASN A 114 6.70 11.55 -0.82
C ASN A 114 8.16 11.16 -0.59
N GLN A 115 8.43 10.12 0.21
CA GLN A 115 9.77 9.55 0.34
C GLN A 115 10.10 8.68 -0.87
N ALA A 116 9.16 7.85 -1.32
CA ALA A 116 9.32 7.02 -2.51
C ALA A 116 9.58 7.86 -3.77
N LEU A 117 8.84 8.97 -3.97
CA LEU A 117 9.05 9.91 -5.08
C LEU A 117 10.44 10.56 -5.12
N LYS A 118 11.19 10.55 -4.01
CA LYS A 118 12.56 11.08 -3.94
C LYS A 118 13.62 10.03 -4.26
N MET A 119 13.25 8.75 -4.34
CA MET A 119 14.17 7.66 -4.59
C MET A 119 14.55 7.62 -6.08
N PRO A 120 15.85 7.63 -6.45
CA PRO A 120 16.27 7.69 -7.86
C PRO A 120 15.77 6.54 -8.74
N ALA A 121 15.52 5.37 -8.14
CA ALA A 121 14.97 4.20 -8.80
C ALA A 121 13.51 4.41 -9.24
N ILE A 122 12.70 5.17 -8.49
CA ILE A 122 11.28 5.36 -8.78
C ILE A 122 11.11 6.34 -9.94
N LYS A 123 10.58 5.84 -11.07
CA LYS A 123 10.29 6.65 -12.26
C LYS A 123 8.85 7.10 -12.34
N ARG A 124 7.94 6.29 -11.79
CA ARG A 124 6.52 6.61 -11.67
C ARG A 124 5.90 5.86 -10.50
N ILE A 125 4.97 6.51 -9.82
CA ILE A 125 4.05 5.88 -8.90
C ILE A 125 2.65 5.96 -9.50
N VAL A 126 1.96 4.83 -9.59
CA VAL A 126 0.56 4.74 -9.99
C VAL A 126 -0.24 4.26 -8.79
N THR A 127 -1.10 5.10 -8.27
CA THR A 127 -1.99 4.78 -7.15
C THR A 127 -3.39 4.45 -7.66
N LEU A 128 -3.88 3.29 -7.26
CA LEU A 128 -5.13 2.69 -7.72
C LEU A 128 -6.01 2.42 -6.51
N GLY A 129 -7.25 2.92 -6.58
CA GLY A 129 -8.28 2.56 -5.62
C GLY A 129 -8.76 3.61 -4.62
N PRO A 130 -8.16 4.81 -4.45
CA PRO A 130 -8.64 5.73 -3.42
C PRO A 130 -10.14 6.02 -3.47
N CYS A 131 -10.79 5.97 -2.32
CA CYS A 131 -12.14 6.50 -2.06
C CYS A 131 -12.13 7.54 -0.92
N SER A 132 -11.04 7.62 -0.17
CA SER A 132 -10.89 8.46 1.02
C SER A 132 -11.12 9.96 0.78
N ASP A 133 -11.58 10.64 1.83
CA ASP A 133 -11.79 12.10 1.87
C ASP A 133 -10.49 12.92 1.78
N ASP A 134 -9.34 12.26 1.75
CA ASP A 134 -8.04 12.88 1.50
C ASP A 134 -7.95 13.52 0.12
N LEU A 135 -8.78 13.05 -0.83
CA LEU A 135 -8.86 13.65 -2.15
C LEU A 135 -9.76 14.89 -2.17
N HIS A 136 -10.72 15.09 -1.26
CA HIS A 136 -11.72 16.15 -1.36
C HIS A 136 -11.14 17.56 -1.56
N ASN A 137 -10.10 17.91 -0.78
CA ASN A 137 -9.33 19.14 -0.97
C ASN A 137 -7.83 18.85 -0.85
N PRO A 138 -7.15 18.47 -1.95
CA PRO A 138 -5.78 17.99 -1.90
C PRO A 138 -4.82 19.01 -1.29
N GLN A 139 -5.01 20.31 -1.51
CA GLN A 139 -4.12 21.32 -0.95
C GLN A 139 -4.24 21.46 0.57
N LEU A 140 -5.46 21.42 1.11
CA LEU A 140 -5.66 21.42 2.57
C LEU A 140 -5.21 20.11 3.21
N ARG A 141 -5.39 18.99 2.51
CA ARG A 141 -4.90 17.66 2.93
C ARG A 141 -3.40 17.47 2.68
N GLY A 142 -2.70 18.49 2.17
CA GLY A 142 -1.25 18.44 1.96
C GLY A 142 -0.80 17.55 0.80
N GLY A 143 -1.68 17.18 -0.11
CA GLY A 143 -1.41 16.37 -1.29
C GLY A 143 -0.35 16.95 -2.23
N ASN A 144 0.41 16.06 -2.86
CA ASN A 144 1.52 16.43 -3.72
C ASN A 144 1.08 16.73 -5.16
N LEU A 145 0.32 17.83 -5.33
CA LEU A 145 -0.15 18.28 -6.66
C LEU A 145 0.98 18.57 -7.65
N GLY A 146 2.19 18.88 -7.17
CA GLY A 146 3.35 19.05 -8.04
C GLY A 146 3.80 17.74 -8.70
N ALA A 147 3.77 16.63 -7.96
CA ALA A 147 4.05 15.31 -8.52
C ALA A 147 2.93 14.84 -9.46
N LEU A 148 1.68 15.14 -9.11
CA LEU A 148 0.51 14.89 -9.94
C LEU A 148 0.62 15.62 -11.29
N LYS A 149 0.90 16.93 -11.26
CA LYS A 149 1.10 17.79 -12.43
C LYS A 149 2.23 17.32 -13.36
N ARG A 150 3.31 16.78 -12.81
CA ARG A 150 4.43 16.23 -13.60
C ARG A 150 4.18 14.81 -14.12
N GLY A 151 3.09 14.16 -13.72
CA GLY A 151 2.80 12.77 -14.04
C GLY A 151 3.74 11.76 -13.36
N HIS A 152 4.54 12.20 -12.37
CA HIS A 152 5.39 11.32 -11.58
C HIS A 152 4.54 10.50 -10.58
N LEU A 153 3.45 11.10 -10.11
CA LEU A 153 2.38 10.43 -9.38
C LEU A 153 1.13 10.45 -10.26
N GLN A 154 0.53 9.30 -10.49
CA GLN A 154 -0.77 9.18 -11.15
C GLN A 154 -1.74 8.57 -10.15
N LEU A 155 -2.95 9.12 -10.06
CA LEU A 155 -3.99 8.67 -9.15
C LEU A 155 -5.23 8.29 -9.95
N PHE A 156 -5.72 7.08 -9.71
CA PHE A 156 -6.97 6.57 -10.25
C PHE A 156 -7.83 6.11 -9.07
N PRO A 157 -8.66 7.02 -8.52
CA PRO A 157 -9.61 6.68 -7.46
C PRO A 157 -10.50 5.51 -7.89
N TRP A 158 -10.89 4.63 -6.96
CA TRP A 158 -11.93 3.66 -7.28
C TRP A 158 -13.23 4.40 -7.59
N GLN A 159 -13.61 5.30 -6.68
CA GLN A 159 -14.70 6.23 -6.87
C GLN A 159 -14.51 7.43 -5.94
N HIS A 160 -14.47 8.64 -6.51
CA HIS A 160 -14.44 9.87 -5.75
C HIS A 160 -15.06 11.04 -6.55
N ALA A 161 -15.71 11.97 -5.86
CA ALA A 161 -16.25 13.18 -6.49
C ALA A 161 -15.12 14.11 -6.99
N PRO A 162 -15.39 15.10 -7.85
CA PRO A 162 -14.34 16.03 -8.26
C PRO A 162 -13.71 16.77 -7.07
N SER A 163 -12.38 16.89 -7.08
CA SER A 163 -11.64 17.52 -5.99
C SER A 163 -11.44 19.00 -6.22
N LYS A 164 -11.72 19.83 -5.22
CA LYS A 164 -11.50 21.28 -5.32
C LYS A 164 -10.02 21.61 -5.22
N VAL A 165 -9.53 22.42 -6.18
CA VAL A 165 -8.14 22.89 -6.23
C VAL A 165 -8.05 24.38 -6.53
N TRP A 166 -7.00 25.02 -6.01
CA TRP A 166 -6.62 26.38 -6.32
C TRP A 166 -5.45 26.42 -7.29
N GLY A 167 -5.63 27.16 -8.39
CA GLY A 167 -4.63 27.30 -9.44
C GLY A 167 -4.64 26.16 -10.46
N ARG A 168 -3.66 26.17 -11.35
CA ARG A 168 -3.58 25.24 -12.48
C ARG A 168 -2.69 24.04 -12.17
N VAL A 169 -3.33 22.89 -11.95
CA VAL A 169 -2.69 21.56 -11.94
C VAL A 169 -2.49 21.08 -13.37
N GLY A 170 -3.53 21.17 -14.20
CA GLY A 170 -3.57 20.63 -15.57
C GLY A 170 -4.17 19.22 -15.63
N ASP A 171 -4.26 18.68 -16.84
CA ASP A 171 -4.74 17.32 -17.06
C ASP A 171 -3.61 16.30 -16.83
N GLY A 172 -3.99 15.09 -16.44
CA GLY A 172 -3.09 13.97 -16.26
C GLY A 172 -3.77 12.64 -16.59
N ALA A 173 -3.02 11.54 -16.50
CA ALA A 173 -3.53 10.22 -16.90
C ALA A 173 -4.80 9.80 -16.14
N GLY A 174 -4.94 10.22 -14.88
CA GLY A 174 -6.06 9.87 -13.99
C GLY A 174 -7.02 11.01 -13.66
N HIS A 175 -6.86 12.19 -14.27
CA HIS A 175 -7.78 13.32 -14.04
C HIS A 175 -7.77 14.34 -15.19
N ALA A 176 -8.87 15.06 -15.33
CA ALA A 176 -8.95 16.29 -16.12
C ALA A 176 -9.28 17.48 -15.21
N GLN A 177 -8.63 18.62 -15.41
CA GLN A 177 -8.98 19.83 -14.67
C GLN A 177 -10.03 20.63 -15.43
N GLN A 178 -11.19 20.83 -14.80
CA GLN A 178 -12.23 21.74 -15.27
C GLN A 178 -12.39 22.85 -14.24
N GLU A 179 -12.14 24.09 -14.65
CA GLU A 179 -12.11 25.25 -13.75
C GLU A 179 -11.23 25.01 -12.51
N ASN A 180 -11.82 25.02 -11.32
CA ASN A 180 -11.20 24.80 -10.02
C ASN A 180 -11.44 23.38 -9.48
N HIS A 181 -11.79 22.42 -10.33
CA HIS A 181 -12.02 21.03 -9.94
C HIS A 181 -11.16 20.05 -10.76
N LEU A 182 -10.62 19.04 -10.08
CA LEU A 182 -10.04 17.86 -10.72
C LEU A 182 -11.14 16.80 -10.82
N HIS A 183 -11.54 16.49 -12.05
CA HIS A 183 -12.45 15.40 -12.35
C HIS A 183 -11.63 14.13 -12.52
N TRP A 184 -11.81 13.20 -11.60
CA TRP A 184 -11.07 11.95 -11.58
C TRP A 184 -11.58 10.96 -12.62
N ARG A 185 -10.67 10.17 -13.16
CA ARG A 185 -10.99 8.99 -13.95
C ARG A 185 -11.25 7.83 -12.98
N ASN A 186 -12.49 7.73 -12.49
CA ASN A 186 -12.91 6.75 -11.49
C ASN A 186 -12.88 5.32 -12.06
N LEU A 187 -12.16 4.40 -11.41
CA LEU A 187 -12.00 3.03 -11.89
C LEU A 187 -13.31 2.23 -11.92
N ALA A 188 -14.22 2.50 -10.98
CA ALA A 188 -15.53 1.83 -10.91
C ALA A 188 -16.43 2.09 -12.14
N GLU A 189 -16.10 3.10 -12.94
CA GLU A 189 -16.86 3.51 -14.14
C GLU A 189 -16.19 3.04 -15.44
N LEU A 190 -15.00 2.43 -15.37
CA LEU A 190 -14.22 2.00 -16.53
C LEU A 190 -14.39 0.51 -16.80
N ASP A 191 -14.14 0.12 -18.05
CA ASP A 191 -13.81 -1.27 -18.36
C ASP A 191 -12.45 -1.62 -17.75
N TRP A 192 -12.45 -2.53 -16.78
CA TRP A 192 -11.27 -2.85 -15.98
C TRP A 192 -10.13 -3.44 -16.80
N GLY A 193 -10.44 -4.37 -17.72
CA GLY A 193 -9.45 -5.01 -18.58
C GLY A 193 -8.74 -4.01 -19.49
N THR A 194 -9.52 -3.20 -20.21
CA THR A 194 -8.99 -2.15 -21.09
C THR A 194 -8.18 -1.12 -20.31
N PHE A 195 -8.64 -0.73 -19.11
CA PHE A 195 -7.88 0.17 -18.25
C PHE A 195 -6.51 -0.42 -17.87
N LEU A 196 -6.47 -1.68 -17.41
CA LEU A 196 -5.24 -2.34 -17.01
C LEU A 196 -4.24 -2.43 -18.17
N GLU A 197 -4.69 -2.82 -19.37
CA GLU A 197 -3.85 -2.86 -20.56
C GLU A 197 -3.22 -1.50 -20.87
N GLN A 198 -4.03 -0.43 -20.88
CA GLN A 198 -3.56 0.93 -21.13
C GLN A 198 -2.58 1.42 -20.07
N MET A 199 -2.91 1.18 -18.79
CA MET A 199 -2.09 1.61 -17.67
C MET A 199 -0.73 0.90 -17.68
N ILE A 200 -0.70 -0.42 -17.87
CA ILE A 200 0.51 -1.24 -17.95
C ILE A 200 1.38 -0.82 -19.15
N ALA A 201 0.77 -0.65 -20.33
CA ALA A 201 1.47 -0.22 -21.54
C ALA A 201 2.10 1.19 -21.39
N SER A 202 1.50 2.04 -20.55
CA SER A 202 2.02 3.39 -20.29
C SER A 202 3.22 3.44 -19.34
N LEU A 203 3.49 2.37 -18.57
CA LEU A 203 4.55 2.36 -17.55
C LEU A 203 5.93 2.59 -18.19
N PRO A 204 6.76 3.48 -17.62
CA PRO A 204 8.04 3.87 -18.22
C PRO A 204 9.15 2.84 -17.97
N THR A 205 8.85 1.73 -17.29
CA THR A 205 9.83 0.71 -16.90
C THR A 205 9.27 -0.68 -17.11
N GLU A 206 10.18 -1.64 -17.33
CA GLU A 206 9.84 -3.07 -17.37
C GLU A 206 9.78 -3.68 -15.98
N ALA A 207 10.62 -3.18 -15.06
CA ALA A 207 10.62 -3.61 -13.67
C ALA A 207 9.53 -2.87 -12.87
N VAL A 208 8.78 -3.62 -12.07
CA VAL A 208 7.66 -3.12 -11.27
C VAL A 208 7.77 -3.62 -9.84
N TRP A 209 7.52 -2.73 -8.90
CA TRP A 209 7.24 -3.08 -7.51
C TRP A 209 5.75 -2.86 -7.23
N ILE A 210 5.13 -3.79 -6.50
CA ILE A 210 3.72 -3.70 -6.12
C ILE A 210 3.64 -3.52 -4.60
N THR A 211 2.86 -2.56 -4.15
CA THR A 211 2.59 -2.33 -2.73
C THR A 211 1.09 -2.22 -2.52
N LEU A 212 0.58 -2.95 -1.53
CA LEU A 212 -0.84 -3.21 -1.35
C LEU A 212 -1.20 -2.96 0.11
N ASP A 213 -1.99 -1.93 0.37
CA ASP A 213 -2.81 -1.86 1.58
C ASP A 213 -4.18 -2.49 1.26
N LYS A 214 -4.62 -3.44 2.09
CA LYS A 214 -5.91 -4.10 1.94
C LYS A 214 -7.09 -3.17 2.22
N ASP A 215 -6.87 -1.98 2.76
CA ASP A 215 -7.92 -0.99 2.93
C ASP A 215 -8.51 -0.54 1.58
N VAL A 216 -7.78 -0.69 0.47
CA VAL A 216 -8.27 -0.48 -0.91
C VAL A 216 -9.52 -1.31 -1.23
N LEU A 217 -9.64 -2.46 -0.54
CA LEU A 217 -10.71 -3.41 -0.78
C LEU A 217 -12.04 -2.94 -0.18
N ALA A 218 -13.12 -3.42 -0.76
CA ALA A 218 -14.45 -3.27 -0.19
C ALA A 218 -14.56 -4.05 1.14
N SER A 219 -15.47 -3.58 2.01
CA SER A 219 -15.66 -4.16 3.35
C SER A 219 -16.08 -5.62 3.35
N GLU A 220 -16.59 -6.15 2.24
CA GLU A 220 -16.93 -7.57 2.10
C GLU A 220 -15.72 -8.45 1.78
N ASP A 221 -14.56 -7.87 1.45
CA ASP A 221 -13.33 -8.60 1.13
C ASP A 221 -12.22 -8.38 2.17
N ALA A 222 -12.24 -7.28 2.93
CA ALA A 222 -11.27 -7.03 4.00
C ALA A 222 -11.87 -6.28 5.19
N ALA A 223 -11.13 -6.28 6.30
CA ALA A 223 -11.36 -5.43 7.46
C ALA A 223 -10.02 -4.90 7.95
N THR A 224 -9.82 -3.59 7.95
CA THR A 224 -8.52 -3.01 8.34
C THR A 224 -8.65 -2.11 9.58
N ASN A 225 -7.52 -1.58 10.06
CA ASN A 225 -7.56 -0.52 11.07
C ASN A 225 -8.03 0.84 10.52
N TRP A 226 -8.13 0.97 9.20
CA TRP A 226 -8.52 2.18 8.47
C TRP A 226 -9.92 2.02 7.86
N ASP A 227 -10.49 3.09 7.32
CA ASP A 227 -11.70 2.99 6.52
C ASP A 227 -11.44 2.27 5.19
N GLN A 228 -12.49 1.65 4.65
CA GLN A 228 -12.40 0.80 3.46
C GLN A 228 -12.69 1.59 2.18
N GLY A 229 -11.98 1.21 1.13
CA GLY A 229 -12.28 1.56 -0.25
C GLY A 229 -13.41 0.71 -0.83
N GLY A 230 -13.48 0.66 -2.16
CA GLY A 230 -14.57 -0.03 -2.88
C GLY A 230 -14.12 -1.14 -3.83
N MET A 231 -12.82 -1.38 -4.00
CA MET A 231 -12.31 -2.35 -4.96
C MET A 231 -12.65 -3.78 -4.51
N ARG A 232 -13.18 -4.62 -5.39
CA ARG A 232 -13.35 -6.05 -5.04
C ARG A 232 -12.04 -6.82 -5.18
N LEU A 233 -11.83 -7.84 -4.35
CA LEU A 233 -10.67 -8.72 -4.40
C LEU A 233 -10.46 -9.33 -5.79
N THR A 234 -11.55 -9.64 -6.50
CA THR A 234 -11.49 -10.13 -7.88
C THR A 234 -10.78 -9.15 -8.84
N HIS A 235 -11.04 -7.84 -8.72
CA HIS A 235 -10.37 -6.82 -9.54
C HIS A 235 -8.89 -6.72 -9.19
N LEU A 236 -8.56 -6.76 -7.91
CA LEU A 236 -7.16 -6.75 -7.44
C LEU A 236 -6.40 -7.97 -7.98
N LEU A 237 -6.93 -9.18 -7.83
CA LEU A 237 -6.30 -10.40 -8.34
C LEU A 237 -6.13 -10.36 -9.86
N GLN A 238 -7.09 -9.82 -10.61
CA GLN A 238 -6.96 -9.60 -12.06
C GLN A 238 -5.83 -8.62 -12.40
N ALA A 239 -5.69 -7.52 -11.67
CA ALA A 239 -4.60 -6.56 -11.89
C ALA A 239 -3.23 -7.16 -11.59
N LEU A 240 -3.10 -7.92 -10.50
CA LEU A 240 -1.86 -8.61 -10.14
C LEU A 240 -1.44 -9.61 -11.24
N ARG A 241 -2.39 -10.37 -11.78
CA ARG A 241 -2.15 -11.28 -12.91
C ARG A 241 -1.71 -10.53 -14.17
N ALA A 242 -2.41 -9.46 -14.54
CA ALA A 242 -2.08 -8.67 -15.72
C ALA A 242 -0.68 -8.03 -15.63
N LEU A 243 -0.34 -7.48 -14.46
CA LEU A 243 0.97 -6.93 -14.17
C LEU A 243 2.07 -8.00 -14.28
N ALA A 244 1.89 -9.15 -13.64
CA ALA A 244 2.88 -10.24 -13.68
C ALA A 244 3.04 -10.85 -15.08
N ALA A 245 1.99 -10.84 -15.90
CA ALA A 245 2.04 -11.34 -17.27
C ALA A 245 2.81 -10.40 -18.24
N SER A 246 2.84 -9.10 -17.94
CA SER A 246 3.37 -8.08 -18.86
C SER A 246 4.62 -7.35 -18.36
N LYS A 247 4.94 -7.46 -17.07
CA LYS A 247 6.05 -6.75 -16.44
C LYS A 247 6.84 -7.66 -15.53
N ARG A 248 8.12 -7.33 -15.32
CA ARG A 248 8.96 -8.05 -14.37
C ARG A 248 8.70 -7.54 -12.96
N ILE A 249 7.96 -8.33 -12.18
CA ILE A 249 7.71 -8.01 -10.77
C ILE A 249 8.99 -8.30 -9.98
N ILE A 250 9.54 -7.28 -9.33
CA ILE A 250 10.79 -7.40 -8.56
C ILE A 250 10.56 -7.48 -7.05
N GLY A 251 9.38 -7.10 -6.59
CA GLY A 251 9.01 -7.17 -5.19
C GLY A 251 7.55 -6.81 -4.97
N ILE A 252 7.01 -7.34 -3.87
CA ILE A 252 5.64 -7.12 -3.42
C ILE A 252 5.65 -6.88 -1.92
N ASP A 253 4.94 -5.86 -1.43
CA ASP A 253 4.59 -5.74 -0.02
C ASP A 253 3.08 -5.62 0.16
N VAL A 254 2.56 -6.30 1.19
CA VAL A 254 1.14 -6.38 1.54
C VAL A 254 0.96 -5.95 2.99
N CYS A 255 0.04 -5.04 3.26
CA CYS A 255 -0.37 -4.62 4.59
C CYS A 255 -1.90 -4.46 4.68
N GLY A 256 -2.40 -3.83 5.75
CA GLY A 256 -3.83 -3.62 5.95
C GLY A 256 -4.51 -4.72 6.77
N GLU A 257 -3.82 -5.35 7.72
CA GLU A 257 -4.52 -6.18 8.71
C GLU A 257 -5.30 -5.34 9.71
N PHE A 258 -6.42 -5.87 10.20
CA PHE A 258 -6.97 -5.42 11.47
C PHE A 258 -6.14 -5.99 12.62
N ALA A 259 -5.38 -5.11 13.29
CA ALA A 259 -4.57 -5.47 14.45
C ALA A 259 -4.99 -4.68 15.68
N GLN A 260 -5.03 -5.33 16.84
CA GLN A 260 -5.28 -4.62 18.10
C GLN A 260 -4.24 -3.50 18.29
N PRO A 261 -4.68 -2.24 18.53
CA PRO A 261 -3.78 -1.10 18.62
C PRO A 261 -2.85 -1.16 19.83
N ALA A 262 -1.54 -1.27 19.57
CA ALA A 262 -0.48 -1.12 20.55
C ALA A 262 0.42 0.06 20.15
N PHE A 263 0.39 1.15 20.94
CA PHE A 263 1.12 2.39 20.65
C PHE A 263 2.19 2.68 21.70
N SER A 264 3.38 3.11 21.27
CA SER A 264 4.49 3.41 22.18
C SER A 264 4.32 4.71 23.00
N ASN A 265 3.39 5.59 22.64
CA ASN A 265 3.17 6.87 23.33
C ASN A 265 1.74 7.39 23.14
N ALA A 266 1.36 8.40 23.92
CA ALA A 266 0.01 8.98 23.91
C ALA A 266 -0.32 9.75 22.63
N PHE A 267 0.66 10.36 21.96
CA PHE A 267 0.44 11.13 20.73
C PHE A 267 -0.07 10.21 19.60
N LYS A 268 0.58 9.06 19.40
CA LYS A 268 0.11 8.04 18.45
C LYS A 268 -1.30 7.54 18.75
N ARG A 269 -1.63 7.38 20.04
CA ARG A 269 -2.97 6.95 20.45
C ARG A 269 -4.03 7.99 20.14
N TRP A 270 -3.69 9.28 20.30
CA TRP A 270 -4.59 10.38 19.93
C TRP A 270 -4.78 10.48 18.43
N GLU A 271 -3.70 10.37 17.65
CA GLU A 271 -3.72 10.37 16.18
C GLU A 271 -4.55 9.21 15.63
N ALA A 272 -4.32 7.97 16.10
CA ALA A 272 -5.16 6.84 15.75
C ALA A 272 -6.65 7.08 16.06
N LYS A 273 -6.96 7.67 17.22
CA LYS A 273 -8.35 7.97 17.59
C LYS A 273 -9.00 9.05 16.70
N SER A 274 -8.20 9.95 16.11
CA SER A 274 -8.67 10.98 15.19
C SER A 274 -8.97 10.39 13.81
N ASP A 275 -8.06 9.55 13.32
CA ASP A 275 -8.02 9.20 11.90
C ASP A 275 -8.60 7.81 11.62
N GLN A 276 -8.64 6.91 12.63
CA GLN A 276 -9.13 5.54 12.46
C GLN A 276 -10.57 5.37 12.97
N PRO A 277 -11.35 4.48 12.33
CA PRO A 277 -12.65 4.08 12.86
C PRO A 277 -12.54 3.42 14.25
N PRO A 278 -13.61 3.46 15.07
CA PRO A 278 -13.61 2.83 16.39
C PRO A 278 -13.32 1.32 16.34
N ALA A 279 -12.49 0.83 17.26
CA ALA A 279 -12.06 -0.58 17.32
C ALA A 279 -13.21 -1.56 17.64
N GLU A 280 -14.32 -1.09 18.20
CA GLU A 280 -15.51 -1.88 18.55
C GLU A 280 -16.31 -2.34 17.31
N ARG A 281 -15.89 -1.93 16.11
CA ARG A 281 -16.54 -2.27 14.85
C ARG A 281 -16.34 -3.74 14.42
N TRP A 282 -15.40 -4.48 15.02
CA TRP A 282 -14.84 -5.67 14.39
C TRP A 282 -15.10 -6.98 15.14
N SER A 283 -15.37 -8.04 14.38
CA SER A 283 -15.80 -9.36 14.81
C SER A 283 -14.78 -10.46 14.46
N ALA A 284 -15.01 -11.67 14.98
CA ALA A 284 -14.23 -12.84 14.57
C ALA A 284 -14.38 -13.15 13.07
N ASP A 285 -15.55 -12.86 12.49
CA ASP A 285 -15.81 -13.07 11.06
C ASP A 285 -14.96 -12.13 10.19
N ASP A 286 -14.72 -10.90 10.65
CA ASP A 286 -13.86 -9.95 9.96
C ASP A 286 -12.39 -10.43 9.92
N LEU A 287 -11.92 -11.05 11.02
CA LEU A 287 -10.59 -11.65 11.07
C LEU A 287 -10.48 -12.87 10.14
N LEU A 288 -11.52 -13.69 10.05
CA LEU A 288 -11.58 -14.81 9.11
C LEU A 288 -11.61 -14.33 7.66
N ARG A 289 -12.32 -13.24 7.38
CA ARG A 289 -12.33 -12.60 6.06
C ARG A 289 -10.93 -12.13 5.65
N ASN A 290 -10.19 -11.49 6.54
CA ASN A 290 -8.80 -11.12 6.28
C ASN A 290 -7.91 -12.33 5.98
N ALA A 291 -8.09 -13.43 6.73
CA ALA A 291 -7.36 -14.67 6.49
C ALA A 291 -7.68 -15.27 5.11
N ALA A 292 -8.96 -15.27 4.70
CA ALA A 292 -9.36 -15.74 3.37
C ALA A 292 -8.74 -14.89 2.25
N THR A 293 -8.72 -13.57 2.41
CA THR A 293 -8.08 -12.66 1.46
C THR A 293 -6.57 -12.89 1.37
N ASN A 294 -5.90 -13.08 2.51
CA ASN A 294 -4.48 -13.44 2.53
C ASN A 294 -4.22 -14.80 1.88
N GLU A 295 -5.07 -15.80 2.08
CA GLU A 295 -4.96 -17.08 1.40
C GLU A 295 -5.08 -16.94 -0.12
N ALA A 296 -6.04 -16.15 -0.61
CA ALA A 296 -6.20 -15.89 -2.04
C ALA A 296 -4.96 -15.20 -2.64
N LEU A 297 -4.42 -14.18 -1.95
CA LEU A 297 -3.20 -13.48 -2.37
C LEU A 297 -1.99 -14.42 -2.38
N ILE A 298 -1.80 -15.20 -1.32
CA ILE A 298 -0.69 -16.15 -1.22
C ILE A 298 -0.76 -17.21 -2.32
N ASN A 299 -1.93 -17.82 -2.52
CA ASN A 299 -2.12 -18.82 -3.57
C ASN A 299 -1.82 -18.23 -4.95
N LEU A 300 -2.23 -16.98 -5.21
CA LEU A 300 -1.89 -16.28 -6.46
C LEU A 300 -0.39 -16.07 -6.59
N PHE A 301 0.30 -15.62 -5.53
CA PHE A 301 1.75 -15.40 -5.58
C PHE A 301 2.54 -16.70 -5.77
N GLU A 302 2.12 -17.79 -5.12
CA GLU A 302 2.69 -19.12 -5.28
C GLU A 302 2.48 -19.65 -6.72
N GLU A 303 1.35 -19.32 -7.35
CA GLU A 303 1.07 -19.65 -8.76
C GLU A 303 1.93 -18.83 -9.74
N LEU A 304 2.02 -17.51 -9.53
CA LEU A 304 2.73 -16.60 -10.43
C LEU A 304 4.25 -16.69 -10.31
N PHE A 305 4.76 -17.08 -9.13
CA PHE A 305 6.19 -17.11 -8.81
C PHE A 305 6.62 -18.45 -8.19
N PRO A 306 6.41 -19.57 -8.92
CA PRO A 306 6.60 -20.93 -8.42
C PRO A 306 8.06 -21.25 -8.14
#